data_AF-A0A2Y4X4U5-F1
#
_entry.id   AF-A0A2Y4X4U5-F1
#
_cell.length_a   1.000
_cell.length_b   1.000
_cell.length_c   1.000
_cell.angle_alpha   90.00
_cell.angle_beta   90.00
_cell.angle_gamma   90.00
#
_symmetry.space_group_name_H-M   'P 1'
#
loop_
_entity.id
_entity.type
_entity.pdbx_description
1 polymer ?
#
loop_
_entity_poly.entity_id
_entity_poly.type
_entity_poly.pdbx_seq_one_letter_code
_entity_poly.pdbx_strand_id
1 'polypeptide(L)'
;MFPFRRNVLAFAALLALSSPVLAGKLAIVIDDFGYRPHNENQVLAMPSAISVAVLPDSPHAREMATKAHNSGHEVLIHLPMAPLSKQPLEKNTLRPEMSSDEIERIIRSAVNNVPYAVGINNHMGSKMTSNLFGMQKVMQALERYNLYFLDSVTIGNTQAMRAAQGTGVKVIKRKVFLDDSQNEADIRVQFNRAIDLARRNGSTIAIGHPHPSTVRVLQQMVYNLPPDITLVKASSLLNEPQVDTSTPPKNAVPDAPRNPFRGVKLCKPKKPIEPVYANRFFEVLSESISQSTLIVYFQHQWQGWGKQHEAAKFNASAN
;
A
#
# COMPACT_ATOMS: atom_id res chain seq x y z
N MET A 1 33.55 -55.12 11.33
CA MET A 1 32.64 -54.36 10.42
C MET A 1 31.49 -53.61 11.10
N PHE A 2 31.33 -53.64 12.43
CA PHE A 2 30.24 -52.94 13.14
C PHE A 2 30.45 -51.45 13.55
N PRO A 3 31.67 -50.90 13.72
CA PRO A 3 31.81 -49.50 14.17
C PRO A 3 31.48 -48.48 13.06
N PHE A 4 31.58 -48.88 11.79
CA PHE A 4 31.32 -48.00 10.65
C PHE A 4 29.84 -47.62 10.54
N ARG A 5 28.92 -48.59 10.70
CA ARG A 5 27.46 -48.34 10.64
C ARG A 5 26.97 -47.44 11.77
N ARG A 6 27.51 -47.59 12.99
CA ARG A 6 27.15 -46.76 14.14
C ARG A 6 27.62 -45.31 13.97
N ASN A 7 28.82 -45.11 13.45
CA ASN A 7 29.35 -43.77 13.19
C ASN A 7 28.61 -43.08 12.04
N VAL A 8 28.20 -43.81 10.99
CA VAL A 8 27.40 -43.25 9.89
C VAL A 8 26.01 -42.84 10.36
N LEU A 9 25.34 -43.64 11.19
CA LEU A 9 24.03 -43.31 11.76
C LEU A 9 24.10 -42.10 12.71
N ALA A 10 25.14 -42.01 13.54
CA ALA A 10 25.36 -40.86 14.42
C ALA A 10 25.64 -39.57 13.63
N PHE A 11 26.43 -39.66 12.55
CA PHE A 11 26.73 -38.51 11.69
C PHE A 11 25.50 -38.05 10.91
N ALA A 12 24.68 -38.97 10.39
CA ALA A 12 23.42 -38.67 9.73
C ALA A 12 22.39 -38.03 10.69
N ALA A 13 22.33 -38.50 11.93
CA ALA A 13 21.46 -37.90 12.95
C ALA A 13 21.91 -36.48 13.34
N LEU A 14 23.23 -36.22 13.43
CA LEU A 14 23.78 -34.89 13.67
C LEU A 14 23.49 -33.90 12.52
N LEU A 15 23.60 -34.35 11.26
CA LEU A 15 23.22 -33.57 10.08
C LEU A 15 21.70 -33.31 10.00
N ALA A 16 20.87 -34.25 10.47
CA ALA A 16 19.42 -34.06 10.52
C ALA A 16 18.98 -33.11 11.65
N LEU A 17 19.80 -32.93 12.68
CA LEU A 17 19.56 -32.01 13.81
C LEU A 17 20.19 -30.62 13.61
N SER A 18 21.05 -30.44 12.61
CA SER A 18 21.53 -29.11 12.23
C SER A 18 20.45 -28.40 11.42
N SER A 19 19.60 -27.62 12.10
CA SER A 19 18.76 -26.63 11.41
C SER A 19 19.68 -25.65 10.68
N PRO A 20 19.49 -25.40 9.37
CA PRO A 20 20.22 -24.33 8.72
C PRO A 20 19.85 -23.02 9.40
N VAL A 21 20.80 -22.40 10.09
CA VAL A 21 20.67 -21.01 10.54
C VAL A 21 20.78 -20.16 9.27
N LEU A 22 19.64 -19.94 8.61
CA LEU A 22 19.56 -19.04 7.48
C LEU A 22 19.77 -17.62 8.00
N ALA A 23 20.90 -17.02 7.66
CA ALA A 23 21.15 -15.62 7.95
C ALA A 23 20.07 -14.74 7.29
N GLY A 24 19.53 -13.79 8.04
CA GLY A 24 18.57 -12.83 7.52
C GLY A 24 19.21 -11.95 6.45
N LYS A 25 18.56 -11.80 5.31
CA LYS A 25 19.07 -10.98 4.20
C LYS A 25 18.61 -9.53 4.35
N LEU A 26 19.55 -8.60 4.45
CA LEU A 26 19.28 -7.18 4.44
C LEU A 26 19.70 -6.60 3.09
N ALA A 27 18.78 -6.00 2.35
CA ALA A 27 19.10 -5.16 1.20
C ALA A 27 18.92 -3.69 1.59
N ILE A 28 19.89 -2.86 1.21
CA ILE A 28 19.85 -1.41 1.40
C ILE A 28 19.91 -0.76 0.03
N VAL A 29 18.96 0.13 -0.25
CA VAL A 29 18.93 0.96 -1.45
C VAL A 29 19.03 2.42 -1.05
N ILE A 30 19.92 3.17 -1.71
CA ILE A 30 20.04 4.61 -1.50
C ILE A 30 19.50 5.35 -2.73
N ASP A 31 18.39 6.04 -2.51
CA ASP A 31 17.64 6.81 -3.51
C ASP A 31 18.27 8.18 -3.79
N ASP A 32 17.70 8.94 -4.73
CA ASP A 32 18.07 10.33 -5.05
C ASP A 32 19.53 10.57 -5.48
N PHE A 33 20.17 9.59 -6.12
CA PHE A 33 21.48 9.82 -6.74
C PHE A 33 21.38 10.75 -7.95
N GLY A 34 22.43 11.56 -8.12
CA GLY A 34 22.70 12.41 -9.28
C GLY A 34 22.65 13.92 -9.02
N TYR A 35 22.44 14.32 -7.76
CA TYR A 35 22.42 15.73 -7.33
C TYR A 35 23.52 16.07 -6.31
N ARG A 36 24.07 15.09 -5.59
CA ARG A 36 24.99 15.30 -4.47
C ARG A 36 26.25 14.45 -4.59
N PRO A 37 27.11 14.66 -5.61
CA PRO A 37 28.28 13.80 -5.83
C PRO A 37 29.17 13.63 -4.59
N HIS A 38 29.29 14.64 -3.72
CA HIS A 38 30.09 14.51 -2.49
C HIS A 38 29.60 13.37 -1.57
N ASN A 39 28.30 13.33 -1.26
CA ASN A 39 27.73 12.30 -0.39
C ASN A 39 27.54 10.98 -1.13
N GLU A 40 27.17 11.03 -2.41
CA GLU A 40 26.98 9.86 -3.26
C GLU A 40 28.28 9.07 -3.41
N ASN A 41 29.43 9.74 -3.61
CA ASN A 41 30.74 9.07 -3.66
C ASN A 41 31.12 8.42 -2.31
N GLN A 42 30.64 8.95 -1.18
CA GLN A 42 30.84 8.29 0.11
C GLN A 42 30.01 7.00 0.23
N VAL A 43 28.82 6.95 -0.35
CA VAL A 43 28.02 5.73 -0.47
C VAL A 43 28.68 4.73 -1.42
N LEU A 44 29.24 5.18 -2.55
CA LEU A 44 29.96 4.32 -3.49
C LEU A 44 31.29 3.77 -2.96
N ALA A 45 31.76 4.28 -1.82
CA ALA A 45 32.91 3.74 -1.09
C ALA A 45 32.50 2.69 -0.03
N MET A 46 31.21 2.46 0.17
CA MET A 46 30.68 1.41 1.07
C MET A 46 30.61 0.05 0.35
N PRO A 47 30.25 -1.06 1.03
CA PRO A 47 30.17 -2.36 0.37
C PRO A 47 29.25 -2.34 -0.85
N SER A 48 29.69 -2.95 -1.95
CA SER A 48 28.96 -2.99 -3.24
C SER A 48 27.64 -3.77 -3.22
N ALA A 49 27.31 -4.39 -2.08
CA ALA A 49 25.99 -4.94 -1.81
C ALA A 49 24.91 -3.86 -1.61
N ILE A 50 25.30 -2.63 -1.24
CA ILE A 50 24.37 -1.49 -1.22
C ILE A 50 24.00 -1.14 -2.66
N SER A 51 22.70 -1.10 -2.95
CA SER A 51 22.20 -0.71 -4.26
C SER A 51 21.94 0.80 -4.27
N VAL A 52 21.97 1.43 -5.44
CA VAL A 52 21.71 2.87 -5.59
C VAL A 52 20.62 3.11 -6.63
N ALA A 53 19.74 4.08 -6.40
CA ALA A 53 18.72 4.49 -7.35
C ALA A 53 18.98 5.92 -7.84
N VAL A 54 19.13 6.07 -9.15
CA VAL A 54 19.58 7.31 -9.80
C VAL A 54 18.42 8.02 -10.49
N LEU A 55 18.24 9.32 -10.19
CA LEU A 55 17.24 10.15 -10.85
C LEU A 55 17.66 10.42 -12.31
N PRO A 56 16.87 10.04 -13.32
CA PRO A 56 17.30 10.02 -14.72
C PRO A 56 17.54 11.39 -15.36
N ASP A 57 16.86 12.43 -14.87
CA ASP A 57 17.00 13.80 -15.38
C ASP A 57 17.89 14.69 -14.49
N SER A 58 18.57 14.10 -13.50
CA SER A 58 19.50 14.82 -12.63
C SER A 58 20.81 15.18 -13.37
N PRO A 59 21.52 16.25 -12.97
CA PRO A 59 22.73 16.72 -13.66
C PRO A 59 23.84 15.67 -13.79
N HIS A 60 23.97 14.78 -12.80
CA HIS A 60 25.03 13.77 -12.76
C HIS A 60 24.51 12.34 -12.98
N ALA A 61 23.29 12.15 -13.50
CA ALA A 61 22.65 10.83 -13.63
C ALA A 61 23.57 9.77 -14.27
N ARG A 62 24.05 10.06 -15.49
CA ARG A 62 24.88 9.12 -16.26
C ARG A 62 26.24 8.88 -15.61
N GLU A 63 26.84 9.93 -15.06
CA GLU A 63 28.13 9.87 -14.37
C GLU A 63 28.03 8.97 -13.13
N MET A 64 27.04 9.21 -12.27
CA MET A 64 26.84 8.45 -11.03
C MET A 64 26.43 7.01 -11.30
N ALA A 65 25.55 6.76 -12.28
CA ALA A 65 25.19 5.41 -12.68
C ALA A 65 26.40 4.60 -13.17
N THR A 66 27.26 5.23 -13.98
CA THR A 66 28.49 4.59 -14.49
C THR A 66 29.49 4.33 -13.38
N LYS A 67 29.71 5.30 -12.47
CA LYS A 67 30.57 5.11 -11.30
C LYS A 67 30.07 4.00 -10.39
N ALA A 68 28.78 3.99 -10.08
CA ALA A 68 28.16 2.97 -9.25
C ALA A 68 28.35 1.56 -9.83
N HIS A 69 28.07 1.40 -11.13
CA HIS A 69 28.27 0.14 -11.83
C HIS A 69 29.73 -0.32 -11.80
N ASN A 70 30.68 0.59 -12.11
CA ASN A 70 32.11 0.27 -12.13
C ASN A 70 32.65 -0.11 -10.74
N SER A 71 32.07 0.45 -9.68
CA SER A 71 32.35 0.06 -8.28
C SER A 71 31.61 -1.20 -7.83
N GLY A 72 30.85 -1.85 -8.72
CA GLY A 72 30.14 -3.11 -8.48
C GLY A 72 28.78 -2.97 -7.80
N HIS A 73 28.30 -1.75 -7.55
CA HIS A 73 26.97 -1.52 -7.00
C HIS A 73 25.89 -1.89 -8.00
N GLU A 74 24.74 -2.32 -7.47
CA GLU A 74 23.53 -2.46 -8.26
C GLU A 74 22.90 -1.09 -8.52
N VAL A 75 22.54 -0.83 -9.77
CA VAL A 75 21.96 0.45 -10.21
C VAL A 75 20.48 0.26 -10.53
N LEU A 76 19.64 1.13 -9.97
CA LEU A 76 18.23 1.26 -10.29
C LEU A 76 17.97 2.64 -10.89
N ILE A 77 16.94 2.73 -11.71
CA ILE A 77 16.36 4.02 -12.11
C ILE A 77 15.45 4.50 -10.99
N HIS A 78 15.72 5.64 -10.38
CA HIS A 78 14.79 6.30 -9.47
C HIS A 78 13.82 7.14 -10.30
N LEU A 79 12.68 6.58 -10.69
CA LEU A 79 11.78 7.16 -11.67
C LEU A 79 10.78 8.11 -11.00
N PRO A 80 10.74 9.41 -11.38
CA PRO A 80 9.78 10.36 -10.82
C PRO A 80 8.33 10.00 -11.10
N MET A 81 7.53 9.96 -10.04
CA MET A 81 6.11 9.65 -10.09
C MET A 81 5.29 10.64 -9.28
N ALA A 82 4.10 11.00 -9.78
CA ALA A 82 3.28 12.03 -9.17
C ALA A 82 2.84 11.65 -7.73
N PRO A 83 3.04 12.54 -6.75
CA PRO A 83 2.51 12.41 -5.40
C PRO A 83 1.07 12.93 -5.30
N LEU A 84 0.38 12.61 -4.21
CA LEU A 84 -0.90 13.22 -3.83
C LEU A 84 -0.73 14.65 -3.32
N SER A 85 0.42 14.95 -2.70
CA SER A 85 0.76 16.29 -2.23
C SER A 85 1.09 17.23 -3.40
N LYS A 86 0.96 18.54 -3.16
CA LYS A 86 1.41 19.56 -4.11
C LYS A 86 2.83 19.97 -3.76
N GLN A 87 3.80 19.43 -4.48
CA GLN A 87 5.22 19.74 -4.33
C GLN A 87 5.88 19.87 -5.71
N PRO A 88 7.05 20.53 -5.80
CA PRO A 88 7.81 20.55 -7.03
C PRO A 88 8.06 19.14 -7.55
N LEU A 89 7.91 18.97 -8.86
CA LEU A 89 8.08 17.68 -9.52
C LEU A 89 9.36 17.72 -10.35
N GLU A 90 10.09 16.61 -10.34
CA GLU A 90 11.18 16.37 -11.28
C GLU A 90 10.66 16.40 -12.73
N LYS A 91 11.57 16.67 -13.66
CA LYS A 91 11.27 16.55 -15.08
C LYS A 91 10.79 15.12 -15.40
N ASN A 92 9.91 15.01 -16.41
CA ASN A 92 9.35 13.73 -16.84
C ASN A 92 8.66 12.92 -15.72
N THR A 93 8.11 13.58 -14.70
CA THR A 93 7.32 12.90 -13.66
C THR A 93 6.08 12.21 -14.24
N LEU A 94 5.99 10.89 -14.06
CA LEU A 94 4.87 10.07 -14.51
C LEU A 94 3.59 10.44 -13.75
N ARG A 95 2.50 10.61 -14.50
CA ARG A 95 1.17 10.96 -14.00
C ARG A 95 0.14 9.94 -14.48
N PRO A 96 -0.87 9.56 -13.66
CA PRO A 96 -1.89 8.59 -14.08
C PRO A 96 -2.62 8.94 -15.37
N GLU A 97 -2.79 10.23 -15.64
CA GLU A 97 -3.54 10.76 -16.77
C GLU A 97 -2.78 10.68 -18.10
N MET A 98 -1.49 10.35 -18.09
CA MET A 98 -0.67 10.25 -19.30
C MET A 98 -1.14 9.12 -20.22
N SER A 99 -0.95 9.32 -21.53
CA SER A 99 -1.10 8.25 -22.51
C SER A 99 0.00 7.19 -22.36
N SER A 100 -0.24 6.00 -22.88
CA SER A 100 0.78 4.93 -22.89
C SER A 100 2.03 5.37 -23.65
N ASP A 101 1.89 6.09 -24.76
CA ASP A 101 3.01 6.59 -25.57
C ASP A 101 3.89 7.56 -24.79
N GLU A 102 3.29 8.45 -23.99
CA GLU A 102 4.05 9.41 -23.18
C GLU A 102 4.79 8.70 -22.04
N ILE A 103 4.13 7.75 -21.37
CA ILE A 103 4.77 6.91 -20.34
C ILE A 103 5.95 6.13 -20.95
N GLU A 104 5.77 5.53 -22.13
CA GLU A 104 6.83 4.80 -22.82
C GLU A 104 7.98 5.71 -23.26
N ARG A 105 7.68 6.92 -23.76
CA ARG A 105 8.70 7.92 -24.11
C ARG A 105 9.54 8.30 -22.89
N ILE A 106 8.90 8.52 -21.74
CA ILE A 106 9.57 8.86 -20.48
C ILE A 106 10.45 7.69 -20.01
N ILE A 107 9.90 6.47 -19.97
CA ILE A 107 10.65 5.28 -19.54
C ILE A 107 11.86 5.03 -20.45
N ARG A 108 11.70 5.13 -21.77
CA ARG A 108 12.81 5.00 -22.72
C ARG A 108 13.89 6.04 -22.47
N SER A 109 13.50 7.29 -22.22
CA SER A 109 14.45 8.35 -21.86
C SER A 109 15.19 8.02 -20.55
N ALA A 110 14.49 7.53 -19.55
CA ALA A 110 15.07 7.19 -18.26
C ALA A 110 16.09 6.04 -18.36
N VAL A 111 15.76 4.98 -19.11
CA VAL A 111 16.67 3.86 -19.39
C VAL A 111 17.93 4.31 -20.11
N ASN A 112 17.81 5.24 -21.07
CA ASN A 112 18.96 5.78 -21.79
C ASN A 112 19.87 6.66 -20.90
N ASN A 113 19.28 7.40 -19.96
CA ASN A 113 20.01 8.31 -19.09
C ASN A 113 20.70 7.60 -17.92
N VAL A 114 20.16 6.47 -17.46
CA VAL A 114 20.70 5.67 -16.35
C VAL A 114 21.21 4.32 -16.89
N PRO A 115 22.42 4.29 -17.48
CA PRO A 115 22.98 3.05 -18.01
C PRO A 115 23.21 2.02 -16.89
N TYR A 116 23.27 0.74 -17.26
CA TYR A 116 23.50 -0.40 -16.36
C TYR A 116 22.40 -0.67 -15.34
N ALA A 117 21.27 0.04 -15.41
CA ALA A 117 20.15 -0.21 -14.52
C ALA A 117 19.61 -1.63 -14.70
N VAL A 118 19.34 -2.30 -13.58
CA VAL A 118 18.73 -3.65 -13.54
C VAL A 118 17.33 -3.64 -12.93
N GLY A 119 16.91 -2.49 -12.40
CA GLY A 119 15.58 -2.28 -11.87
C GLY A 119 15.16 -0.81 -11.87
N ILE A 120 13.93 -0.57 -11.48
CA ILE A 120 13.33 0.75 -11.30
C ILE A 120 12.78 0.84 -9.89
N ASN A 121 12.92 2.02 -9.29
CA ASN A 121 12.32 2.38 -8.03
C ASN A 121 11.55 3.70 -8.19
N ASN A 122 10.41 3.86 -7.53
CA ASN A 122 9.63 5.10 -7.66
C ASN A 122 10.13 6.20 -6.72
N HIS A 123 10.47 7.36 -7.29
CA HIS A 123 10.61 8.61 -6.55
C HIS A 123 9.23 9.20 -6.29
N MET A 124 8.89 9.41 -5.01
CA MET A 124 7.55 9.81 -4.58
C MET A 124 6.46 8.85 -5.10
N GLY A 125 5.46 9.34 -5.82
CA GLY A 125 4.54 8.48 -6.55
C GLY A 125 3.25 8.07 -5.84
N SER A 126 2.88 8.65 -4.70
CA SER A 126 1.65 8.22 -3.99
C SER A 126 0.36 8.36 -4.82
N LYS A 127 0.29 9.30 -5.77
CA LYS A 127 -0.83 9.40 -6.73
C LYS A 127 -0.69 8.40 -7.87
N MET A 128 0.52 8.21 -8.40
CA MET A 128 0.77 7.29 -9.51
C MET A 128 0.57 5.83 -9.07
N THR A 129 1.26 5.42 -8.01
CA THR A 129 1.28 4.04 -7.51
C THR A 129 -0.07 3.60 -6.94
N SER A 130 -0.92 4.51 -6.46
CA SER A 130 -2.30 4.16 -6.06
C SER A 130 -3.28 4.00 -7.25
N ASN A 131 -2.87 4.36 -8.47
CA ASN A 131 -3.71 4.25 -9.67
C ASN A 131 -3.38 2.97 -10.45
N LEU A 132 -4.29 2.00 -10.46
CA LEU A 132 -4.08 0.72 -11.13
C LEU A 132 -3.85 0.88 -12.64
N PHE A 133 -4.69 1.65 -13.34
CA PHE A 133 -4.57 1.82 -14.80
C PHE A 133 -3.28 2.54 -15.20
N GLY A 134 -2.87 3.55 -14.43
CA GLY A 134 -1.59 4.25 -14.61
C GLY A 134 -0.42 3.30 -14.44
N MET A 135 -0.42 2.50 -13.36
CA MET A 135 0.63 1.52 -13.12
C MET A 135 0.63 0.38 -14.14
N GLN A 136 -0.52 -0.04 -14.67
CA GLN A 136 -0.58 -1.05 -15.73
C GLN A 136 0.14 -0.58 -17.00
N LYS A 137 -0.08 0.68 -17.40
CA LYS A 137 0.67 1.28 -18.52
C LYS A 137 2.18 1.31 -18.24
N VAL A 138 2.58 1.61 -17.00
CA VAL A 138 3.99 1.55 -16.59
C VAL A 138 4.54 0.13 -16.72
N MET A 139 3.88 -0.87 -16.14
CA MET A 139 4.37 -2.26 -16.19
C MET A 139 4.42 -2.81 -17.62
N GLN A 140 3.45 -2.45 -18.47
CA GLN A 140 3.47 -2.78 -19.91
C GLN A 140 4.65 -2.13 -20.64
N ALA A 141 4.93 -0.86 -20.36
CA ALA A 141 6.09 -0.19 -20.93
C ALA A 141 7.41 -0.80 -20.42
N LEU A 142 7.44 -1.26 -19.17
CA LEU A 142 8.60 -1.92 -18.56
C LEU A 142 8.83 -3.35 -19.05
N GLU A 143 7.80 -4.06 -19.50
CA GLU A 143 7.92 -5.44 -20.00
C GLU A 143 8.92 -5.59 -21.17
N ARG A 144 9.12 -4.51 -21.93
CA ARG A 144 10.10 -4.44 -23.02
C ARG A 144 11.56 -4.43 -22.52
N TYR A 145 11.76 -4.23 -21.22
CA TYR A 145 13.05 -4.14 -20.57
C TYR A 145 13.17 -5.24 -19.52
N ASN A 146 14.38 -5.78 -19.34
CA ASN A 146 14.65 -6.76 -18.30
C ASN A 146 14.89 -6.07 -16.94
N LEU A 147 13.92 -5.27 -16.48
CA LEU A 147 13.99 -4.49 -15.25
C LEU A 147 12.93 -4.97 -14.26
N TYR A 148 13.32 -5.15 -12.99
CA TYR A 148 12.34 -5.33 -11.90
C TYR A 148 11.85 -3.98 -11.38
N PHE A 149 10.74 -3.98 -10.65
CA PHE A 149 10.19 -2.80 -9.98
C PHE A 149 10.31 -2.94 -8.45
N LEU A 150 11.08 -2.06 -7.82
CA LEU A 150 11.11 -1.88 -6.38
C LEU A 150 10.12 -0.79 -5.99
N ASP A 151 9.03 -1.17 -5.32
CA ASP A 151 8.06 -0.23 -4.79
C ASP A 151 8.56 0.37 -3.47
N SER A 152 8.75 1.70 -3.43
CA SER A 152 9.10 2.45 -2.21
C SER A 152 7.96 2.50 -1.20
N VAL A 153 6.75 2.07 -1.58
CA VAL A 153 5.54 2.06 -0.74
C VAL A 153 5.27 3.45 -0.16
N THR A 154 5.25 4.45 -1.04
CA THR A 154 4.92 5.85 -0.67
C THR A 154 3.43 6.04 -0.34
N ILE A 155 2.62 5.01 -0.61
CA ILE A 155 1.24 4.87 -0.16
C ILE A 155 0.92 3.39 0.12
N GLY A 156 0.19 3.11 1.19
CA GLY A 156 -0.06 1.73 1.64
C GLY A 156 -0.89 0.87 0.67
N ASN A 157 -1.78 1.50 -0.11
CA ASN A 157 -2.65 0.85 -1.09
C ASN A 157 -2.08 0.88 -2.53
N THR A 158 -0.75 0.98 -2.66
CA THR A 158 -0.05 0.84 -3.94
C THR A 158 -0.54 -0.36 -4.75
N GLN A 159 -0.67 -0.14 -6.06
CA GLN A 159 -1.17 -1.09 -7.05
C GLN A 159 -0.03 -1.75 -7.83
N ALA A 160 1.24 -1.50 -7.49
CA ALA A 160 2.39 -1.97 -8.28
C ALA A 160 2.38 -3.49 -8.54
N MET A 161 2.18 -4.30 -7.49
CA MET A 161 2.11 -5.77 -7.63
C MET A 161 0.93 -6.21 -8.51
N ARG A 162 -0.25 -5.61 -8.31
CA ARG A 162 -1.45 -5.94 -9.10
C ARG A 162 -1.29 -5.51 -10.56
N ALA A 163 -0.69 -4.36 -10.81
CA ALA A 163 -0.44 -3.84 -12.14
C ALA A 163 0.58 -4.67 -12.93
N ALA A 164 1.50 -5.35 -12.24
CA ALA A 164 2.48 -6.23 -12.87
C ALA A 164 1.90 -7.60 -13.26
N GLN A 165 0.71 -7.95 -12.78
CA GLN A 165 0.05 -9.20 -13.17
C GLN A 165 -0.18 -9.24 -14.69
N GLY A 166 0.23 -10.35 -15.30
CA GLY A 166 0.17 -10.52 -16.76
C GLY A 166 1.35 -9.90 -17.52
N THR A 167 2.34 -9.34 -16.82
CA THR A 167 3.62 -8.91 -17.40
C THR A 167 4.78 -9.75 -16.85
N GLY A 168 5.94 -9.69 -17.49
CA GLY A 168 7.19 -10.26 -16.98
C GLY A 168 7.84 -9.49 -15.81
N VAL A 169 7.29 -8.34 -15.40
CA VAL A 169 7.93 -7.45 -14.43
C VAL A 169 7.81 -7.99 -13.00
N LYS A 170 8.93 -8.32 -12.37
CA LYS A 170 8.96 -8.70 -10.96
C LYS A 170 8.84 -7.47 -10.06
N VAL A 171 8.03 -7.57 -9.02
CA VAL A 171 7.84 -6.48 -8.04
C VAL A 171 8.34 -6.91 -6.67
N ILE A 172 9.18 -6.08 -6.06
CA ILE A 172 9.62 -6.21 -4.65
C ILE A 172 9.27 -4.93 -3.89
N LYS A 173 9.12 -5.01 -2.57
CA LYS A 173 8.67 -3.88 -1.75
C LYS A 173 9.65 -3.51 -0.65
N ARG A 174 9.84 -2.20 -0.44
CA ARG A 174 10.46 -1.68 0.78
C ARG A 174 9.70 -2.13 2.03
N LYS A 175 10.41 -2.41 3.11
CA LYS A 175 9.84 -2.62 4.46
C LYS A 175 10.21 -1.53 5.46
N VAL A 176 11.38 -0.89 5.31
CA VAL A 176 11.86 0.16 6.23
C VAL A 176 12.35 1.36 5.43
N PHE A 177 12.00 2.57 5.90
CA PHE A 177 12.57 3.83 5.40
C PHE A 177 13.53 4.31 6.47
N LEU A 178 14.79 4.51 6.12
CA LEU A 178 15.86 4.73 7.08
C LEU A 178 15.83 6.15 7.65
N ASP A 179 15.49 7.13 6.82
CA ASP A 179 15.73 8.55 7.10
C ASP A 179 14.51 9.44 6.87
N ASP A 180 13.34 8.97 7.31
CA ASP A 180 12.13 9.82 7.46
C ASP A 180 12.44 11.09 8.28
N SER A 181 13.38 10.99 9.23
CA SER A 181 14.02 12.13 9.89
C SER A 181 15.51 12.15 9.57
N GLN A 182 16.10 13.34 9.51
CA GLN A 182 17.55 13.49 9.33
C GLN A 182 18.33 13.36 10.65
N ASN A 183 17.70 12.89 11.74
CA ASN A 183 18.35 12.67 13.03
C ASN A 183 19.04 11.30 13.04
N GLU A 184 20.33 11.26 13.35
CA GLU A 184 21.10 10.00 13.35
C GLU A 184 20.59 8.95 14.34
N ALA A 185 20.03 9.36 15.49
CA ALA A 185 19.49 8.40 16.45
C ALA A 185 18.26 7.69 15.87
N ASP A 186 17.36 8.42 15.22
CA ASP A 186 16.19 7.84 14.55
C ASP A 186 16.60 6.92 13.39
N ILE A 187 17.61 7.32 12.60
CA ILE A 187 18.14 6.50 11.51
C ILE A 187 18.72 5.18 12.07
N ARG A 188 19.45 5.21 13.19
CA ARG A 188 19.93 3.99 13.87
C ARG A 188 18.78 3.10 14.33
N VAL A 189 17.70 3.68 14.86
CA VAL A 189 16.50 2.93 15.25
C VAL A 189 15.89 2.23 14.03
N GLN A 190 15.76 2.92 12.91
CA GLN A 190 15.22 2.34 11.68
C GLN A 190 16.15 1.29 11.09
N PHE A 191 17.47 1.48 11.13
CA PHE A 191 18.44 0.47 10.70
C PHE A 191 18.32 -0.83 11.53
N ASN A 192 18.27 -0.72 12.86
CA ASN A 192 18.07 -1.87 13.74
C ASN A 192 16.71 -2.55 13.50
N ARG A 193 15.66 -1.76 13.26
CA ARG A 193 14.35 -2.29 12.85
C ARG A 193 14.44 -3.09 11.55
N ALA A 194 15.26 -2.67 10.58
CA ALA A 194 15.46 -3.40 9.33
C ALA A 194 16.18 -4.74 9.57
N ILE A 195 17.17 -4.77 10.46
CA ILE A 195 17.82 -6.01 10.91
C ILE A 195 16.79 -6.95 11.55
N ASP A 196 15.97 -6.45 12.48
CA ASP A 196 14.98 -7.29 13.16
C ASP A 196 13.91 -7.84 12.21
N LEU A 197 13.53 -7.07 11.20
CA LEU A 197 12.62 -7.55 10.14
C LEU A 197 13.30 -8.58 9.24
N ALA A 198 14.60 -8.43 8.92
CA ALA A 198 15.36 -9.43 8.17
C ALA A 198 15.43 -10.76 8.94
N ARG A 199 15.63 -10.72 10.26
CA ARG A 199 15.59 -11.93 11.11
C ARG A 199 14.22 -12.59 11.11
N ARG A 200 13.16 -11.80 11.33
CA ARG A 200 11.80 -12.33 11.45
C ARG A 200 11.24 -12.88 10.14
N ASN A 201 11.55 -12.23 9.02
CA ASN A 201 10.93 -12.52 7.74
C ASN A 201 11.88 -13.26 6.77
N GLY A 202 13.12 -13.53 7.18
CA GLY A 202 14.18 -14.06 6.31
C GLY A 202 14.84 -13.01 5.41
N SER A 203 14.11 -11.96 5.01
CA SER A 203 14.67 -10.83 4.26
C SER A 203 13.98 -9.50 4.56
N THR A 204 14.67 -8.39 4.27
CA THR A 204 14.12 -7.03 4.35
C THR A 204 14.85 -6.08 3.40
N ILE A 205 14.08 -5.18 2.79
CA ILE A 205 14.58 -4.05 2.01
C ILE A 205 14.40 -2.77 2.82
N ALA A 206 15.51 -2.07 3.06
CA ALA A 206 15.55 -0.74 3.62
C ALA A 206 15.93 0.28 2.54
N ILE A 207 15.25 1.42 2.52
CA ILE A 207 15.55 2.53 1.60
C ILE A 207 15.95 3.76 2.43
N GLY A 208 16.94 4.50 1.98
CA GLY A 208 17.27 5.84 2.50
C GLY A 208 17.83 6.72 1.38
N HIS A 209 18.41 7.87 1.74
CA HIS A 209 18.95 8.85 0.80
C HIS A 209 20.37 9.26 1.17
N PRO A 210 21.15 9.90 0.28
CA PRO A 210 22.52 10.33 0.54
C PRO A 210 22.54 11.62 1.38
N HIS A 211 21.76 11.68 2.46
CA HIS A 211 21.86 12.71 3.47
C HIS A 211 23.12 12.51 4.33
N PRO A 212 23.79 13.58 4.80
CA PRO A 212 24.99 13.44 5.62
C PRO A 212 24.79 12.56 6.86
N SER A 213 23.63 12.67 7.52
CA SER A 213 23.30 11.84 8.69
C SER A 213 23.12 10.36 8.32
N THR A 214 22.41 10.07 7.23
CA THR A 214 22.23 8.70 6.71
C THR A 214 23.57 8.07 6.36
N VAL A 215 24.42 8.79 5.62
CA VAL A 215 25.75 8.31 5.23
C VAL A 215 26.61 7.99 6.46
N ARG A 216 26.64 8.87 7.48
CA ARG A 216 27.40 8.62 8.71
C ARG A 216 26.91 7.38 9.46
N VAL A 217 25.60 7.20 9.58
CA VAL A 217 25.03 6.01 10.24
C VAL A 217 25.36 4.74 9.45
N LEU A 218 25.21 4.76 8.13
CA LEU A 218 25.54 3.60 7.30
C LEU A 218 27.03 3.23 7.42
N GLN A 219 27.95 4.20 7.35
CA GLN A 219 29.39 3.94 7.54
C GLN A 219 29.70 3.28 8.88
N GLN A 220 28.94 3.60 9.93
CA GLN A 220 29.12 2.99 11.25
C GLN A 220 28.52 1.58 11.32
N MET A 221 27.38 1.34 10.69
CA MET A 221 26.58 0.14 10.94
C MET A 221 26.78 -0.98 9.91
N VAL A 222 27.00 -0.66 8.62
CA VAL A 222 27.07 -1.70 7.57
C VAL A 222 28.27 -2.62 7.70
N TYR A 223 29.37 -2.14 8.30
CA TYR A 223 30.56 -2.94 8.58
C TYR A 223 30.48 -3.71 9.90
N ASN A 224 29.50 -3.40 10.74
CA ASN A 224 29.29 -4.01 12.06
C ASN A 224 27.96 -4.78 12.10
N LEU A 225 27.58 -5.39 10.97
CA LEU A 225 26.37 -6.18 10.91
C LEU A 225 26.50 -7.41 11.83
N PRO A 226 25.41 -7.81 12.51
CA PRO A 226 25.37 -9.05 13.25
C PRO A 226 25.74 -10.26 12.37
N PRO A 227 26.41 -11.30 12.91
CA PRO A 227 26.86 -12.46 12.12
C PRO A 227 25.71 -13.27 11.51
N ASP A 228 24.49 -13.10 12.02
CA ASP A 228 23.27 -13.72 11.50
C ASP A 228 22.56 -12.86 10.43
N ILE A 229 23.18 -11.76 9.98
CA ILE A 229 22.67 -10.89 8.92
C ILE A 229 23.66 -10.85 7.75
N THR A 230 23.16 -11.06 6.55
CA THR A 230 23.93 -10.89 5.32
C THR A 230 23.43 -9.68 4.54
N LEU A 231 24.32 -8.75 4.22
CA LEU A 231 24.03 -7.65 3.31
C LEU A 231 24.00 -8.17 1.87
N VAL A 232 22.93 -7.92 1.13
CA VAL A 232 22.73 -8.38 -0.25
C VAL A 232 22.23 -7.26 -1.15
N LYS A 233 22.41 -7.42 -2.46
CA LYS A 233 21.81 -6.54 -3.48
C LYS A 233 20.29 -6.71 -3.50
N ALA A 234 19.55 -5.67 -3.90
CA ALA A 234 18.09 -5.74 -3.94
C ALA A 234 17.57 -6.83 -4.89
N SER A 235 18.23 -7.05 -6.03
CA SER A 235 17.88 -8.13 -6.98
C SER A 235 17.98 -9.54 -6.40
N SER A 236 18.77 -9.74 -5.33
CA SER A 236 18.88 -11.04 -4.66
C SER A 236 17.59 -11.44 -3.95
N LEU A 237 16.65 -10.49 -3.78
CA LEU A 237 15.38 -10.69 -3.10
C LEU A 237 14.19 -10.85 -4.07
N LEU A 238 14.41 -10.94 -5.39
CA LEU A 238 13.35 -11.02 -6.40
C LEU A 238 12.46 -12.27 -6.31
N ASN A 239 12.95 -13.33 -5.66
CA ASN A 239 12.21 -14.58 -5.50
C ASN A 239 11.68 -14.76 -4.06
N GLU A 240 11.88 -13.76 -3.19
CA GLU A 240 11.40 -13.80 -1.80
C GLU A 240 9.90 -13.50 -1.76
N PRO A 241 9.11 -14.18 -0.89
CA PRO A 241 7.67 -13.96 -0.79
C PRO A 241 7.29 -12.48 -0.59
N GLN A 242 6.43 -11.97 -1.46
CA GLN A 242 5.89 -10.62 -1.36
C GLN A 242 4.42 -10.67 -0.91
N VAL A 243 4.03 -9.75 -0.02
CA VAL A 243 2.63 -9.60 0.39
C VAL A 243 1.97 -8.54 -0.47
N ASP A 244 0.90 -8.92 -1.16
CA ASP A 244 0.06 -7.95 -1.85
C ASP A 244 -0.77 -7.16 -0.83
N THR A 245 -0.64 -5.84 -0.89
CA THR A 245 -1.33 -4.87 -0.04
C THR A 245 -2.27 -3.99 -0.87
N SER A 246 -2.42 -4.29 -2.17
CA SER A 246 -3.33 -3.59 -3.05
C SER A 246 -4.75 -3.77 -2.51
N THR A 247 -5.41 -2.66 -2.23
CA THR A 247 -6.83 -2.68 -1.90
C THR A 247 -7.60 -2.46 -3.20
N PRO A 248 -8.56 -3.32 -3.57
CA PRO A 248 -9.48 -3.00 -4.65
C PRO A 248 -10.14 -1.65 -4.35
N PRO A 249 -10.40 -0.79 -5.35
CA PRO A 249 -11.31 0.33 -5.13
C PRO A 249 -12.59 -0.27 -4.56
N LYS A 250 -13.03 0.22 -3.38
CA LYS A 250 -14.36 -0.11 -2.89
C LYS A 250 -15.31 0.22 -4.05
N ASN A 251 -16.01 -0.79 -4.57
CA ASN A 251 -17.20 -0.52 -5.36
C ASN A 251 -18.00 0.50 -4.56
N ALA A 252 -18.31 1.64 -5.16
CA ALA A 252 -19.02 2.73 -4.53
C ALA A 252 -20.44 2.27 -4.20
N VAL A 253 -20.58 1.44 -3.17
CA VAL A 253 -21.79 1.38 -2.37
C VAL A 253 -21.85 2.76 -1.74
N PRO A 254 -22.92 3.56 -1.96
CA PRO A 254 -23.07 4.84 -1.29
C PRO A 254 -22.87 4.60 0.21
N ASP A 255 -21.94 5.33 0.82
CA ASP A 255 -21.79 5.28 2.28
C ASP A 255 -23.18 5.48 2.87
N ALA A 256 -23.64 4.52 3.69
CA ALA A 256 -24.91 4.64 4.39
C ALA A 256 -24.94 6.04 5.05
N PRO A 257 -26.04 6.80 4.90
CA PRO A 257 -26.08 8.18 5.33
C PRO A 257 -25.61 8.26 6.79
N ARG A 258 -24.56 9.05 7.03
CA ARG A 258 -24.02 9.28 8.37
C ARG A 258 -25.17 9.80 9.23
N ASN A 259 -25.68 8.95 10.11
CA ASN A 259 -26.67 9.35 11.09
C ASN A 259 -26.01 10.37 12.04
N PRO A 260 -26.40 11.66 12.01
CA PRO A 260 -25.78 12.68 12.85
C PRO A 260 -26.20 12.53 14.31
N PHE A 261 -27.16 11.65 14.61
CA PHE A 261 -27.60 11.38 15.97
C PHE A 261 -26.64 10.40 16.65
N ARG A 262 -25.73 10.94 17.47
CA ARG A 262 -25.08 10.18 18.53
C ARG A 262 -26.13 9.91 19.62
N GLY A 263 -26.78 8.76 19.56
CA GLY A 263 -27.68 8.31 20.61
C GLY A 263 -26.98 8.37 21.97
N VAL A 264 -27.60 9.05 22.94
CA VAL A 264 -27.19 9.00 24.34
C VAL A 264 -27.24 7.53 24.77
N LYS A 265 -26.10 6.96 25.19
CA LYS A 265 -25.98 5.52 25.45
C LYS A 265 -26.90 5.00 26.56
N LEU A 266 -27.48 5.86 27.40
CA LEU A 266 -28.53 5.55 28.37
C LEU A 266 -29.26 6.83 28.78
N CYS A 267 -30.58 6.90 28.56
CA CYS A 267 -31.45 7.87 29.23
C CYS A 267 -31.84 7.31 30.60
N LYS A 268 -31.20 7.80 31.68
CA LYS A 268 -31.67 7.53 33.05
C LYS A 268 -32.75 8.56 33.41
N PRO A 269 -34.03 8.19 33.54
CA PRO A 269 -35.07 9.12 33.94
C PRO A 269 -34.82 9.57 35.39
N LYS A 270 -34.87 10.89 35.64
CA LYS A 270 -34.66 11.48 36.97
C LYS A 270 -35.86 11.28 37.92
N LYS A 271 -36.97 10.72 37.43
CA LYS A 271 -38.19 10.42 38.19
C LYS A 271 -38.57 8.95 37.95
N PRO A 272 -39.13 8.25 38.96
CA PRO A 272 -39.68 6.92 38.75
C PRO A 272 -40.76 6.99 37.66
N ILE A 273 -40.72 6.05 36.72
CA ILE A 273 -41.69 5.96 35.63
C ILE A 273 -43.05 5.62 36.25
N GLU A 274 -44.08 6.39 35.92
CA GLU A 274 -45.44 6.11 36.39
C GLU A 274 -45.86 4.70 35.93
N PRO A 275 -46.53 3.91 36.79
CA PRO A 275 -46.95 2.57 36.42
C PRO A 275 -47.94 2.65 35.26
N VAL A 276 -47.63 1.94 34.17
CA VAL A 276 -48.58 1.74 33.08
C VAL A 276 -49.58 0.69 33.55
N TYR A 277 -50.78 1.14 33.89
CA TYR A 277 -51.86 0.25 34.29
C TYR A 277 -52.33 -0.59 33.10
N ALA A 278 -52.64 -1.87 33.34
CA ALA A 278 -52.98 -2.83 32.28
C ALA A 278 -54.20 -2.41 31.43
N ASN A 279 -55.07 -1.55 31.95
CA ASN A 279 -56.18 -0.97 31.19
C ASN A 279 -55.70 -0.06 30.04
N ARG A 280 -54.52 0.56 30.16
CA ARG A 280 -54.01 1.47 29.11
C ARG A 280 -53.58 0.73 27.85
N PHE A 281 -53.22 -0.55 27.95
CA PHE A 281 -53.01 -1.42 26.79
C PHE A 281 -54.30 -1.60 25.98
N PHE A 282 -55.43 -1.82 26.66
CA PHE A 282 -56.72 -1.99 26.00
C PHE A 282 -57.25 -0.70 25.39
N GLU A 283 -57.00 0.46 26.02
CA GLU A 283 -57.35 1.76 25.44
C GLU A 283 -56.51 2.09 24.20
N VAL A 284 -55.20 1.83 24.21
CA VAL A 284 -54.36 2.07 23.03
C VAL A 284 -54.73 1.13 21.88
N LEU A 285 -55.04 -0.13 22.17
CA LEU A 285 -55.53 -1.06 21.14
C LEU A 285 -56.89 -0.63 20.60
N SER A 286 -57.82 -0.16 21.44
CA SER A 286 -59.13 0.27 20.95
C SER A 286 -59.02 1.55 20.10
N GLU A 287 -58.18 2.52 20.48
CA GLU A 287 -57.89 3.70 19.68
C GLU A 287 -57.23 3.33 18.35
N SER A 288 -56.25 2.42 18.34
CA SER A 288 -55.56 2.02 17.12
C SER A 288 -56.43 1.18 16.18
N ILE A 289 -57.33 0.36 16.73
CA ILE A 289 -58.28 -0.43 15.93
C ILE A 289 -59.38 0.47 15.36
N SER A 290 -59.94 1.39 16.17
CA SER A 290 -60.96 2.33 15.70
C SER A 290 -60.46 3.31 14.64
N GLN A 291 -59.18 3.70 14.70
CA GLN A 291 -58.54 4.52 13.66
C GLN A 291 -57.94 3.71 12.50
N SER A 292 -58.06 2.38 12.51
CA SER A 292 -57.56 1.57 11.41
C SER A 292 -58.34 1.89 10.13
N THR A 293 -57.61 1.97 9.01
CA THR A 293 -58.18 2.22 7.68
C THR A 293 -59.28 1.24 7.32
N LEU A 294 -59.23 0.01 7.84
CA LEU A 294 -60.24 -1.01 7.61
C LEU A 294 -61.55 -0.70 8.35
N ILE A 295 -61.49 -0.32 9.63
CA ILE A 295 -62.69 0.07 10.40
C ILE A 295 -63.28 1.35 9.83
N VAL A 296 -62.45 2.36 9.56
CA VAL A 296 -62.90 3.63 8.94
C VAL A 296 -63.57 3.36 7.59
N TYR A 297 -63.02 2.47 6.76
CA TYR A 297 -63.62 2.04 5.50
C TYR A 297 -65.00 1.39 5.69
N PHE A 298 -65.13 0.44 6.62
CA PHE A 298 -66.40 -0.21 6.91
C PHE A 298 -67.43 0.76 7.50
N GLN A 299 -67.00 1.69 8.36
CA GLN A 299 -67.87 2.69 8.96
C GLN A 299 -68.42 3.66 7.90
N HIS A 300 -67.59 4.08 6.93
CA HIS A 300 -68.03 4.87 5.78
C HIS A 300 -68.96 4.10 4.84
N GLN A 301 -68.71 2.81 4.59
CA GLN A 301 -69.61 1.95 3.80
C GLN A 301 -70.97 1.76 4.49
N TRP A 302 -70.99 1.52 5.79
CA TRP A 302 -72.22 1.31 6.56
C TRP A 302 -73.07 2.58 6.67
N GLN A 303 -72.45 3.75 6.82
CA GLN A 303 -73.15 5.05 6.79
C GLN A 303 -73.70 5.39 5.38
N GLY A 304 -73.22 4.72 4.32
CA GLY A 304 -73.70 4.89 2.94
C GLY A 304 -74.86 3.97 2.55
N TRP A 305 -75.08 2.85 3.25
CA TRP A 305 -76.10 1.85 2.88
C TRP A 305 -77.57 2.24 3.13
N GLY A 306 -77.83 3.39 3.75
CA GLY A 306 -79.18 3.90 4.01
C GLY A 306 -79.62 5.10 3.16
N LYS A 307 -78.74 5.69 2.34
CA LYS A 307 -79.03 6.97 1.64
C LYS A 307 -79.07 6.88 0.11
N GLN A 308 -79.25 5.68 -0.44
CA GLN A 308 -79.38 5.49 -1.91
C GLN A 308 -80.82 5.29 -2.42
N HIS A 309 -81.85 5.44 -1.57
CA HIS A 309 -83.24 5.34 -2.02
C HIS A 309 -84.03 6.67 -2.12
N GLU A 310 -83.41 7.84 -1.92
CA GLU A 310 -84.13 9.12 -1.95
C GLU A 310 -83.62 10.17 -2.97
N ALA A 311 -82.58 9.85 -3.76
CA ALA A 311 -82.02 10.75 -4.77
C ALA A 311 -82.35 10.35 -6.23
N ALA A 312 -83.40 9.55 -6.45
CA ALA A 312 -83.87 9.14 -7.78
C ALA A 312 -85.34 9.56 -8.07
N LYS A 313 -85.79 10.67 -7.48
CA LYS A 313 -87.11 11.28 -7.75
C LYS A 313 -87.05 12.82 -7.84
N PHE A 314 -86.07 13.40 -8.52
CA PHE A 314 -86.15 14.81 -8.97
C PHE A 314 -85.19 15.04 -10.13
N ASN A 315 -85.59 14.61 -11.34
CA ASN A 315 -85.17 15.17 -12.64
C ASN A 315 -85.91 14.48 -13.79
N ALA A 316 -87.23 14.61 -13.79
CA ALA A 316 -88.07 14.36 -14.96
C ALA A 316 -89.22 15.37 -14.92
N SER A 317 -88.96 16.62 -15.33
CA SER A 317 -89.93 17.66 -15.76
C SER A 317 -89.19 18.96 -16.05
N ALA A 318 -88.59 19.07 -17.24
CA ALA A 318 -88.23 20.33 -17.89
C ALA A 318 -87.99 20.06 -19.39
N ASN A 319 -89.10 19.79 -20.08
CA ASN A 319 -89.39 20.18 -21.46
C ASN A 319 -90.86 20.58 -21.47
#